data_AF-A0A2V9G5P5-F1
#
_entry.id   AF-A0A2V9G5P5-F1
#
_cell.length_a   1.000
_cell.length_b   1.000
_cell.length_c   1.000
_cell.angle_alpha   90.00
_cell.angle_beta   90.00
_cell.angle_gamma   90.00
#
_symmetry.space_group_name_H-M   'P 1'
#
loop_
_entity.id
_entity.type
_entity.pdbx_description
1 polymer ?
#
loop_
_entity_poly.entity_id
_entity_poly.type
_entity_poly.pdbx_seq_one_letter_code
_entity_poly.pdbx_strand_id
1 'polypeptide(L)'
;MPLYGSQHENISAWYVDSLVKVFPDSPAARSKLEVPLLSARNGHTSLEVALRSEEHRVVQVRVVAPRLGNAALKVQTYRVGTVEVNSHPTDTPLAEVVRSEVGPYPDPLFPLAKEISLEGSRTETIWISVFTPEDTRPGIYPGAIEIDAGKRKLRLPFRVEVFAATVPKEQKLWVTNWLWFEQEMMAKHYPKLKSDPDRYWRVLENIARTMAEYKQNVVFVPVRTLAKAHLADRGVQYDFGLVDRWIEIFDKAGMARMI
;
A
#
# COMPACT_ATOMS: atom_id res chain seq x y z
N MET A 1 -28.23 4.95 -15.20
CA MET A 1 -27.58 3.69 -14.78
C MET A 1 -26.09 3.86 -14.95
N PRO A 2 -25.28 3.58 -13.91
CA PRO A 2 -25.19 2.23 -13.34
C PRO A 2 -25.31 2.14 -11.81
N LEU A 3 -26.07 1.15 -11.35
CA LEU A 3 -26.03 0.63 -9.99
C LEU A 3 -25.15 -0.62 -10.03
N TYR A 4 -23.90 -0.56 -9.56
CA TYR A 4 -23.07 -1.77 -9.40
C TYR A 4 -22.88 -2.08 -7.91
N GLY A 5 -23.94 -2.64 -7.33
CA GLY A 5 -23.81 -3.66 -6.30
C GLY A 5 -24.56 -4.88 -6.84
N SER A 6 -23.84 -5.85 -7.42
CA SER A 6 -24.48 -7.09 -7.86
C SER A 6 -24.71 -7.97 -6.62
N GLN A 7 -25.86 -7.82 -5.97
CA GLN A 7 -26.31 -8.75 -4.94
C GLN A 7 -27.08 -9.88 -5.63
N HIS A 8 -26.39 -10.93 -6.04
CA HIS A 8 -27.06 -12.12 -6.55
C HIS A 8 -26.21 -13.36 -6.25
N GLU A 9 -26.84 -14.35 -5.61
CA GLU A 9 -26.25 -15.63 -5.16
C GLU A 9 -24.97 -15.50 -4.32
N ASN A 10 -25.18 -15.12 -3.05
CA ASN A 10 -24.26 -15.23 -1.92
C ASN A 10 -22.86 -14.61 -2.07
N ILE A 11 -22.52 -13.91 -3.15
CA ILE A 11 -21.31 -13.09 -3.25
C ILE A 11 -21.67 -11.65 -3.65
N SER A 12 -21.13 -10.70 -2.87
CA SER A 12 -21.26 -9.27 -3.11
C SER A 12 -19.88 -8.68 -3.36
N ALA A 13 -19.80 -7.78 -4.33
CA ALA A 13 -18.62 -6.99 -4.62
C ALA A 13 -19.04 -5.52 -4.83
N TRP A 14 -18.33 -4.59 -4.19
CA TRP A 14 -18.64 -3.17 -4.31
C TRP A 14 -17.39 -2.30 -4.18
N TYR A 15 -17.40 -1.16 -4.86
CA TYR A 15 -16.33 -0.17 -4.74
C TYR A 15 -16.41 0.58 -3.42
N VAL A 16 -15.25 0.86 -2.87
CA VAL A 16 -15.05 1.70 -1.69
C VAL A 16 -13.97 2.73 -2.00
N ASP A 17 -14.11 3.93 -1.45
CA ASP A 17 -13.10 4.97 -1.53
C ASP A 17 -11.83 4.53 -0.77
N SER A 18 -10.65 4.81 -1.32
CA SER A 18 -9.37 4.40 -0.72
C SER A 18 -9.07 5.03 0.64
N LEU A 19 -9.84 6.01 1.10
CA LEU A 19 -9.72 6.62 2.42
C LEU A 19 -10.63 5.96 3.47
N VAL A 20 -11.51 5.02 3.07
CA VAL A 20 -12.44 4.36 3.98
C VAL A 20 -11.89 3.01 4.41
N LYS A 21 -11.76 2.80 5.72
CA LYS A 21 -11.35 1.51 6.29
C LYS A 21 -12.51 0.50 6.16
N VAL A 22 -12.34 -0.54 5.34
CA VAL A 22 -13.31 -1.64 5.21
C VAL A 22 -13.00 -2.75 6.23
N PHE A 23 -13.76 -2.78 7.31
CA PHE A 23 -13.59 -3.77 8.37
C PHE A 23 -14.14 -5.16 7.99
N PRO A 24 -13.62 -6.25 8.59
CA PRO A 24 -14.11 -7.61 8.27
C PRO A 24 -15.58 -7.85 8.57
N ASP A 25 -16.16 -7.13 9.53
CA ASP A 25 -17.57 -7.14 9.89
C ASP A 25 -18.45 -6.19 9.05
N SER A 26 -17.86 -5.45 8.11
CA SER A 26 -18.60 -4.54 7.23
C SER A 26 -19.67 -5.30 6.44
N PRO A 27 -20.95 -4.90 6.48
CA PRO A 27 -21.99 -5.54 5.70
C PRO A 27 -21.82 -5.25 4.20
N ALA A 28 -22.38 -6.12 3.36
CA ALA A 28 -22.44 -5.86 1.93
C ALA A 28 -23.21 -4.56 1.66
N ALA A 29 -22.60 -3.65 0.90
CA ALA A 29 -23.20 -2.38 0.53
C ALA A 29 -23.38 -2.27 -0.98
N ARG A 30 -24.27 -1.36 -1.40
CA ARG A 30 -24.27 -0.85 -2.78
C ARG A 30 -23.26 0.29 -2.85
N SER A 31 -22.37 0.24 -3.83
CA SER A 31 -21.45 1.35 -4.02
C SER A 31 -22.19 2.58 -4.55
N LYS A 32 -21.83 3.75 -4.01
CA LYS A 32 -22.20 5.08 -4.55
C LYS A 32 -21.02 5.74 -5.27
N LEU A 33 -19.90 5.02 -5.44
CA LEU A 33 -18.71 5.54 -6.11
C LEU A 33 -18.99 5.65 -7.61
N GLU A 34 -19.50 6.80 -8.05
CA GLU A 34 -19.78 7.10 -9.46
C GLU A 34 -18.65 7.89 -10.13
N VAL A 35 -17.68 8.38 -9.36
CA VAL A 35 -16.67 9.34 -9.82
C VAL A 35 -15.50 8.61 -10.49
N PRO A 36 -15.01 9.07 -11.67
CA PRO A 36 -13.79 8.52 -12.25
C PRO A 36 -12.61 8.77 -11.31
N LEU A 37 -11.72 7.79 -11.21
CA LEU A 37 -10.48 7.96 -10.47
C LEU A 37 -9.62 8.96 -11.22
N LEU A 38 -9.22 10.03 -10.55
CA LEU A 38 -8.45 11.10 -11.16
C LEU A 38 -6.96 10.80 -11.01
N SER A 39 -6.18 11.04 -12.07
CA SER A 39 -4.73 10.89 -12.03
C SER A 39 -4.03 11.93 -12.91
N ALA A 40 -2.97 12.52 -12.40
CA ALA A 40 -2.00 13.24 -13.21
C ALA A 40 -0.97 12.26 -13.79
N ARG A 41 -0.31 12.65 -14.88
CA ARG A 41 0.86 11.91 -15.38
C ARG A 41 1.93 11.81 -14.30
N ASN A 42 2.64 10.70 -14.28
CA ASN A 42 3.65 10.37 -13.28
C ASN A 42 3.12 10.35 -11.83
N GLY A 43 1.80 10.19 -11.67
CA GLY A 43 1.09 10.12 -10.39
C GLY A 43 0.48 8.74 -10.14
N HIS A 44 0.03 8.55 -8.90
CA HIS A 44 -0.73 7.37 -8.48
C HIS A 44 -2.17 7.77 -8.17
N THR A 45 -3.09 6.84 -8.41
CA THR A 45 -4.47 6.88 -7.90
C THR A 45 -4.84 5.49 -7.41
N SER A 46 -5.77 5.40 -6.47
CA SER A 46 -6.13 4.14 -5.82
C SER A 46 -7.63 3.99 -5.65
N LEU A 47 -8.06 2.75 -5.58
CA LEU A 47 -9.42 2.39 -5.18
C LEU A 47 -9.40 1.11 -4.35
N GLU A 48 -10.51 0.86 -3.66
CA GLU A 48 -10.77 -0.41 -3.00
C GLU A 48 -11.97 -1.13 -3.61
N VAL A 49 -11.90 -2.47 -3.62
CA VAL A 49 -13.04 -3.35 -3.90
C VAL A 49 -13.22 -4.26 -2.70
N ALA A 50 -14.36 -4.14 -2.03
CA ALA A 50 -14.76 -5.03 -0.97
C ALA A 50 -15.51 -6.24 -1.54
N LEU A 51 -15.23 -7.41 -0.99
CA LEU A 51 -15.78 -8.71 -1.37
C LEU A 51 -16.35 -9.39 -0.13
N ARG A 52 -17.59 -9.84 -0.21
CA ARG A 52 -18.24 -10.57 0.89
C ARG A 52 -18.99 -11.76 0.35
N SER A 53 -18.89 -12.89 1.04
CA SER A 53 -19.72 -14.06 0.81
C SER A 53 -20.39 -14.46 2.11
N GLU A 54 -21.64 -14.91 2.07
CA GLU A 54 -22.34 -15.38 3.28
C GLU A 54 -21.78 -16.74 3.76
N GLU A 55 -21.21 -17.51 2.85
CA GLU A 55 -20.57 -18.81 3.09
C GLU A 55 -19.11 -18.79 2.65
N HIS A 56 -18.33 -19.77 3.11
CA HIS A 56 -16.95 -19.93 2.66
C HIS A 56 -16.88 -20.17 1.16
N ARG A 57 -15.98 -19.45 0.47
CA ARG A 57 -15.79 -19.57 -0.98
C ARG A 57 -14.39 -19.18 -1.39
N VAL A 58 -13.81 -19.89 -2.36
CA VAL A 58 -12.58 -19.46 -3.03
C VAL A 58 -12.93 -18.76 -4.33
N VAL A 59 -12.35 -17.59 -4.55
CA VAL A 59 -12.55 -16.79 -5.77
C VAL A 59 -11.23 -16.47 -6.44
N GLN A 60 -11.22 -16.39 -7.77
CA GLN A 60 -10.10 -15.88 -8.52
C GLN A 60 -10.35 -14.42 -8.87
N VAL A 61 -9.37 -13.56 -8.61
CA VAL A 61 -9.49 -12.13 -8.91
C VAL A 61 -8.44 -11.70 -9.91
N ARG A 62 -8.88 -10.96 -10.92
CA ARG A 62 -8.04 -10.38 -11.95
C ARG A 62 -8.40 -8.93 -12.16
N VAL A 63 -7.40 -8.05 -12.17
CA VAL A 63 -7.59 -6.65 -12.58
C VAL A 63 -7.14 -6.49 -14.03
N VAL A 64 -8.06 -6.04 -14.86
CA VAL A 64 -7.79 -5.62 -16.23
C VAL A 64 -7.28 -4.18 -16.18
N ALA A 65 -6.01 -4.01 -16.55
CA ALA A 65 -5.35 -2.71 -16.53
C ALA A 65 -6.13 -1.67 -17.36
N PRO A 66 -6.32 -0.44 -16.85
CA PRO A 66 -6.96 0.64 -17.59
C PRO A 66 -6.23 0.96 -18.90
N ARG A 67 -6.96 1.04 -20.01
CA ARG A 67 -6.37 1.22 -21.36
C ARG A 67 -7.11 2.24 -22.21
N LEU A 68 -6.35 2.98 -23.02
CA LEU A 68 -6.84 3.86 -24.08
C LEU A 68 -6.05 3.58 -25.35
N GLY A 69 -6.68 2.90 -26.32
CA GLY A 69 -5.97 2.37 -27.49
C GLY A 69 -4.88 1.38 -27.06
N ASN A 70 -3.65 1.64 -27.51
CA ASN A 70 -2.48 0.80 -27.17
C ASN A 70 -1.80 1.21 -25.84
N ALA A 71 -2.19 2.34 -25.22
CA ALA A 71 -1.61 2.79 -23.97
C ALA A 71 -2.31 2.12 -22.78
N ALA A 72 -1.54 1.58 -21.84
CA ALA A 72 -2.04 0.96 -20.62
C ALA A 72 -1.44 1.65 -19.39
N LEU A 73 -2.27 1.89 -18.37
CA LEU A 73 -1.79 2.29 -17.05
C LEU A 73 -1.21 1.07 -16.33
N LYS A 74 -0.27 1.30 -15.41
CA LYS A 74 0.33 0.22 -14.62
C LYS A 74 -0.52 -0.03 -13.38
N VAL A 75 -0.75 -1.30 -13.05
CA VAL A 75 -1.58 -1.68 -11.91
C VAL A 75 -0.80 -2.58 -10.97
N GLN A 76 -0.90 -2.28 -9.68
CA GLN A 76 -0.51 -3.17 -8.60
C GLN A 76 -1.76 -3.50 -7.77
N THR A 77 -1.87 -4.74 -7.34
CA THR A 77 -3.04 -5.24 -6.60
C THR A 77 -2.60 -5.88 -5.30
N TYR A 78 -3.32 -5.54 -4.23
CA TYR A 78 -3.03 -6.02 -2.89
C TYR A 78 -4.30 -6.52 -2.23
N ARG A 79 -4.16 -7.54 -1.40
CA ARG A 79 -5.16 -7.85 -0.36
C ARG A 79 -4.87 -6.94 0.83
N VAL A 80 -5.90 -6.27 1.34
CA VAL A 80 -5.83 -5.54 2.60
C VAL A 80 -5.94 -6.56 3.73
N GLY A 81 -4.86 -6.73 4.48
CA GLY A 81 -4.85 -7.55 5.68
C GLY A 81 -5.25 -6.77 6.91
N THR A 82 -5.26 -7.43 8.06
CA THR A 82 -5.66 -6.84 9.34
C THR A 82 -4.54 -6.88 10.37
N VAL A 83 -4.51 -5.86 11.24
CA VAL A 83 -3.70 -5.83 12.46
C VAL A 83 -4.62 -5.82 13.67
N GLU A 84 -4.23 -6.53 14.72
CA GLU A 84 -5.01 -6.55 15.96
C GLU A 84 -4.72 -5.28 16.77
N VAL A 85 -5.74 -4.42 16.90
CA VAL A 85 -5.72 -3.21 17.72
C VAL A 85 -6.41 -3.53 19.03
N ASN A 86 -5.70 -3.40 20.15
CA ASN A 86 -6.20 -3.82 21.47
C ASN A 86 -6.68 -2.67 22.36
N SER A 87 -6.47 -1.42 21.94
CA SER A 87 -6.82 -0.23 22.72
C SER A 87 -6.98 0.99 21.83
N HIS A 88 -7.81 1.93 22.27
CA HIS A 88 -7.89 3.27 21.67
C HIS A 88 -6.74 4.16 22.17
N PRO A 89 -6.35 5.19 21.42
CA PRO A 89 -5.43 6.19 21.91
C PRO A 89 -5.96 6.86 23.18
N THR A 90 -5.09 7.09 24.15
CA THR A 90 -5.43 7.79 25.40
C THR A 90 -5.92 9.21 25.09
N ASP A 91 -6.90 9.68 25.85
CA ASP A 91 -7.48 11.03 25.76
C ASP A 91 -8.07 11.41 24.38
N THR A 92 -8.32 10.43 23.50
CA THR A 92 -9.01 10.66 22.22
C THR A 92 -10.51 10.40 22.37
N PRO A 93 -11.38 11.38 22.06
CA PRO A 93 -12.83 11.17 22.08
C PRO A 93 -13.26 10.03 21.15
N LEU A 94 -14.27 9.24 21.55
CA LEU A 94 -14.78 8.15 20.72
C LEU A 94 -15.36 8.62 19.38
N ALA A 95 -15.74 9.91 19.27
CA ALA A 95 -16.20 10.50 18.01
C ALA A 95 -15.05 10.75 17.01
N GLU A 96 -13.80 10.75 17.46
CA GLU A 96 -12.61 11.01 16.64
C GLU A 96 -11.87 9.71 16.25
N VAL A 97 -12.20 8.58 16.88
CA VAL A 97 -11.71 7.27 16.44
C VAL A 97 -12.55 6.75 15.27
N VAL A 98 -11.92 5.95 14.41
CA VAL A 98 -12.56 5.39 13.21
C VAL A 98 -13.73 4.44 13.54
N ARG A 99 -13.71 3.79 14.71
CA ARG A 99 -14.82 3.00 15.27
C ARG A 99 -14.65 2.83 16.79
N SER A 100 -15.74 2.55 17.50
CA SER A 100 -15.74 2.31 18.95
C SER A 100 -15.13 0.98 19.36
N GLU A 101 -15.14 -0.03 18.49
CA GLU A 101 -14.63 -1.35 18.83
C GLU A 101 -13.13 -1.46 18.53
N VAL A 102 -12.45 -2.20 19.41
CA VAL A 102 -11.10 -2.71 19.18
C VAL A 102 -11.19 -4.03 18.40
N GLY A 103 -10.08 -4.50 17.83
CA GLY A 103 -10.03 -5.78 17.12
C GLY A 103 -9.23 -5.70 15.81
N PRO A 104 -9.63 -6.46 14.77
CA PRO A 104 -8.91 -6.51 13.50
C PRO A 104 -9.15 -5.26 12.65
N TYR A 105 -8.15 -4.41 12.52
CA TYR A 105 -8.19 -3.19 11.72
C TYR A 105 -7.53 -3.41 10.36
N PRO A 106 -8.18 -3.01 9.24
CA PRO A 106 -7.63 -3.17 7.91
C PRO A 106 -6.48 -2.17 7.68
N ASP A 107 -5.27 -2.66 7.41
CA ASP A 107 -4.11 -1.77 7.27
C ASP A 107 -3.01 -2.29 6.33
N PRO A 108 -2.37 -3.44 6.58
CA PRO A 108 -1.26 -3.88 5.73
C PRO A 108 -1.71 -4.29 4.33
N LEU A 109 -0.95 -3.89 3.32
CA LEU A 109 -1.16 -4.31 1.93
C LEU A 109 -0.27 -5.51 1.60
N PHE A 110 -0.88 -6.68 1.39
CA PHE A 110 -0.18 -7.89 0.97
C PHE A 110 -0.35 -8.08 -0.54
N PRO A 111 0.69 -8.51 -1.28
CA PRO A 111 0.54 -8.83 -2.70
C PRO A 111 -0.64 -9.78 -2.93
N LEU A 112 -1.50 -9.43 -3.88
CA LEU A 112 -2.70 -10.22 -4.16
C LEU A 112 -2.32 -11.60 -4.72
N ALA A 113 -2.76 -12.66 -4.06
CA ALA A 113 -2.67 -14.01 -4.60
C ALA A 113 -3.69 -14.20 -5.73
N LYS A 114 -3.45 -15.18 -6.62
CA LYS A 114 -4.37 -15.50 -7.71
C LYS A 114 -5.76 -15.92 -7.20
N GLU A 115 -5.78 -16.59 -6.06
CA GLU A 115 -6.97 -17.08 -5.37
C GLU A 115 -7.09 -16.44 -4.00
N ILE A 116 -8.32 -16.09 -3.64
CA ILE A 116 -8.67 -15.49 -2.35
C ILE A 116 -9.73 -16.38 -1.71
N SER A 117 -9.46 -16.79 -0.48
CA SER A 117 -10.45 -17.45 0.37
C SER A 117 -11.30 -16.40 1.06
N LEU A 118 -12.60 -16.38 0.77
CA LEU A 118 -13.59 -15.61 1.49
C LEU A 118 -14.13 -16.49 2.63
N GLU A 119 -14.01 -16.00 3.86
CA GLU A 119 -14.72 -16.59 4.99
C GLU A 119 -16.20 -16.19 4.95
N GLY A 120 -17.08 -17.09 5.39
CA GLY A 120 -18.51 -16.82 5.44
C GLY A 120 -18.81 -15.64 6.36
N SER A 121 -19.66 -14.74 5.91
CA SER A 121 -20.08 -13.55 6.64
C SER A 121 -18.94 -12.60 7.04
N ARG A 122 -17.81 -12.64 6.32
CA ARG A 122 -16.71 -11.68 6.45
C ARG A 122 -16.42 -10.97 5.15
N THR A 123 -15.96 -9.73 5.28
CA THR A 123 -15.58 -8.88 4.16
C THR A 123 -14.07 -8.86 4.01
N GLU A 124 -13.63 -9.15 2.79
CA GLU A 124 -12.24 -9.07 2.34
C GLU A 124 -12.10 -7.87 1.39
N THR A 125 -10.95 -7.21 1.41
CA THR A 125 -10.75 -5.99 0.62
C THR A 125 -9.54 -6.12 -0.28
N ILE A 126 -9.71 -5.67 -1.51
CA ILE A 126 -8.65 -5.60 -2.51
C ILE A 126 -8.34 -4.13 -2.76
N TRP A 127 -7.10 -3.75 -2.50
CA TRP A 127 -6.56 -2.45 -2.85
C TRP A 127 -5.95 -2.50 -4.24
N ILE A 128 -6.27 -1.51 -5.06
CA ILE A 128 -5.74 -1.38 -6.42
C ILE A 128 -5.04 -0.03 -6.52
N SER A 129 -3.73 -0.07 -6.75
CA SER A 129 -2.92 1.10 -7.05
C SER A 129 -2.70 1.18 -8.56
N VAL A 130 -3.03 2.33 -9.14
CA VAL A 130 -2.83 2.61 -10.56
C VAL A 130 -1.79 3.71 -10.69
N PHE A 131 -0.67 3.38 -11.33
CA PHE A 131 0.35 4.36 -11.70
C PHE A 131 0.15 4.79 -13.16
N THR A 132 0.17 6.09 -13.37
CA THR A 132 0.07 6.73 -14.68
C THR A 132 1.48 7.12 -15.14
N PRO A 133 2.08 6.44 -16.15
CA PRO A 133 3.37 6.85 -16.70
C PRO A 133 3.43 8.32 -17.14
N GLU A 134 4.62 8.93 -17.10
CA GLU A 134 4.83 10.35 -17.40
C GLU A 134 4.38 10.76 -18.81
N ASP A 135 4.56 9.88 -19.78
CA ASP A 135 4.23 10.07 -21.20
C ASP A 135 2.78 9.69 -21.56
N THR A 136 1.97 9.33 -20.56
CA THR A 136 0.58 8.90 -20.78
C THR A 136 -0.24 10.01 -21.43
N ARG A 137 -1.01 9.69 -22.48
CA ARG A 137 -1.90 10.66 -23.12
C ARG A 137 -3.06 11.00 -22.19
N PRO A 138 -3.51 12.26 -22.10
CA PRO A 138 -4.68 12.60 -21.31
C PRO A 138 -5.92 11.95 -21.90
N GLY A 139 -6.88 11.58 -21.05
CA GLY A 139 -8.11 10.93 -21.47
C GLY A 139 -8.62 9.91 -20.47
N ILE A 140 -9.69 9.22 -20.85
CA ILE A 140 -10.38 8.25 -19.99
C ILE A 140 -9.90 6.84 -20.34
N TYR A 141 -9.31 6.17 -19.36
CA TYR A 141 -8.80 4.80 -19.44
C TYR A 141 -9.78 3.87 -18.73
N PRO A 142 -10.66 3.14 -19.47
CA PRO A 142 -11.48 2.09 -18.89
C PRO A 142 -10.65 0.88 -18.44
N GLY A 143 -10.93 0.40 -17.24
CA GLY A 143 -10.43 -0.85 -16.66
C GLY A 143 -11.57 -1.66 -16.07
N ALA A 144 -11.25 -2.82 -15.48
CA ALA A 144 -12.23 -3.60 -14.74
C ALA A 144 -11.59 -4.55 -13.74
N ILE A 145 -12.36 -4.94 -12.73
CA ILE A 145 -12.07 -6.08 -11.87
C ILE A 145 -12.96 -7.24 -12.30
N GLU A 146 -12.36 -8.40 -12.51
CA GLU A 146 -13.02 -9.66 -12.81
C GLU A 146 -12.86 -10.58 -11.62
N ILE A 147 -13.98 -11.07 -11.09
CA ILE A 147 -14.02 -12.03 -9.99
C ILE A 147 -14.71 -13.28 -10.50
N ASP A 148 -13.98 -14.38 -10.55
CA ASP A 148 -14.50 -15.71 -10.89
C ASP A 148 -14.80 -16.47 -9.60
N ALA A 149 -16.08 -16.78 -9.40
CA ALA A 149 -16.62 -17.54 -8.27
C ALA A 149 -17.15 -18.91 -8.72
N GLY A 150 -16.58 -19.48 -9.80
CA GLY A 150 -16.95 -20.77 -10.37
C GLY A 150 -18.11 -20.63 -11.36
N LYS A 151 -19.34 -20.93 -10.94
CA LYS A 151 -20.53 -20.82 -11.81
C LYS A 151 -20.86 -19.38 -12.20
N ARG A 152 -20.24 -18.40 -11.54
CA ARG A 152 -20.56 -16.99 -11.68
C ARG A 152 -19.28 -16.17 -11.85
N LYS A 153 -19.36 -15.18 -12.73
CA LYS A 153 -18.31 -14.18 -12.94
C LYS A 153 -18.89 -12.80 -12.70
N LEU A 154 -18.27 -12.04 -11.82
CA LEU A 154 -18.58 -10.63 -11.60
C LEU A 154 -17.58 -9.79 -12.40
N ARG A 155 -18.08 -8.75 -13.03
CA ARG A 155 -17.26 -7.75 -13.71
C ARG A 155 -17.63 -6.38 -13.19
N LEU A 156 -16.69 -5.73 -12.51
CA LEU A 156 -16.84 -4.37 -12.00
C LEU A 156 -16.02 -3.45 -12.89
N PRO A 157 -16.64 -2.64 -13.78
CA PRO A 157 -15.92 -1.68 -14.61
C PRO A 157 -15.53 -0.45 -13.79
N PHE A 158 -14.34 0.09 -14.03
CA PHE A 158 -13.90 1.38 -13.48
C PHE A 158 -13.21 2.21 -14.56
N ARG A 159 -12.98 3.49 -14.29
CA ARG A 159 -12.36 4.42 -15.23
C ARG A 159 -11.35 5.28 -14.49
N VAL A 160 -10.20 5.52 -15.13
CA VAL A 160 -9.21 6.49 -14.68
C VAL A 160 -9.18 7.64 -15.67
N GLU A 161 -9.42 8.85 -15.22
CA GLU A 161 -9.25 10.07 -16.01
C GLU A 161 -7.84 10.61 -15.80
N VAL A 162 -7.06 10.59 -16.88
CA VAL A 162 -5.69 11.11 -16.89
C VAL A 162 -5.70 12.55 -17.37
N PHE A 163 -5.23 13.45 -16.52
CA PHE A 163 -5.05 14.87 -16.85
C PHE A 163 -3.72 15.14 -17.55
N ALA A 164 -3.65 16.26 -18.27
CA ALA A 164 -2.41 16.72 -18.90
C ALA A 164 -1.34 17.18 -17.88
N ALA A 165 -1.76 17.52 -16.65
CA ALA A 165 -0.88 17.85 -15.55
C ALA A 165 0.07 16.68 -15.26
N THR A 166 1.31 17.00 -14.91
CA THR A 166 2.36 16.02 -14.65
C THR A 166 2.94 16.26 -13.27
N VAL A 167 2.90 15.22 -12.42
CA VAL A 167 3.63 15.22 -11.17
C VAL A 167 5.13 15.23 -11.50
N PRO A 168 5.92 16.19 -11.00
CA PRO A 168 7.35 16.25 -11.31
C PRO A 168 8.04 14.92 -11.02
N LYS A 169 8.94 14.51 -11.93
CA LYS A 169 9.81 13.35 -11.69
C LYS A 169 10.64 13.55 -10.43
N GLU A 170 11.18 14.75 -10.28
CA GLU A 170 11.93 15.17 -9.11
C GLU A 170 11.04 15.86 -8.09
N GLN A 171 10.98 15.32 -6.87
CA GLN A 171 10.28 15.97 -5.77
C GLN A 171 11.06 17.22 -5.34
N LYS A 172 10.37 18.37 -5.36
CA LYS A 172 10.91 19.67 -4.93
C LYS A 172 10.57 20.00 -3.48
N LEU A 173 9.47 19.46 -2.96
CA LEU A 173 9.13 19.60 -1.55
C LEU A 173 10.01 18.65 -0.73
N TRP A 174 10.61 19.12 0.35
CA TRP A 174 11.30 18.23 1.28
C TRP A 174 10.27 17.39 2.02
N VAL A 175 10.25 16.08 1.75
CA VAL A 175 9.29 15.13 2.33
C VAL A 175 10.05 13.96 2.94
N THR A 176 9.74 13.71 4.21
CA THR A 176 10.21 12.52 4.94
C THR A 176 9.02 11.84 5.62
N ASN A 177 9.00 10.51 5.57
CA ASN A 177 8.28 9.69 6.52
C ASN A 177 9.34 9.11 7.44
N TRP A 178 9.29 9.52 8.71
CA TRP A 178 10.28 9.08 9.68
C TRP A 178 10.01 7.62 10.04
N LEU A 179 10.98 6.76 9.72
CA LEU A 179 11.05 5.37 10.16
C LEU A 179 12.03 5.21 11.33
N TRP A 180 11.54 4.68 12.45
CA TRP A 180 12.40 4.21 13.53
C TRP A 180 12.80 2.77 13.23
N PHE A 181 14.04 2.52 12.81
CA PHE A 181 14.46 1.23 12.25
C PHE A 181 15.68 0.66 12.97
N GLU A 182 15.60 0.58 14.29
CA GLU A 182 16.65 0.00 15.13
C GLU A 182 16.62 -1.53 15.06
N GLN A 183 17.81 -2.15 15.04
CA GLN A 183 17.94 -3.61 14.89
C GLN A 183 17.18 -4.39 15.96
N GLU A 184 17.24 -3.96 17.22
CA GLU A 184 16.57 -4.65 18.34
C GLU A 184 15.05 -4.61 18.20
N MET A 185 14.48 -3.47 17.81
CA MET A 185 13.06 -3.32 17.56
C MET A 185 12.65 -4.22 16.38
N MET A 186 13.39 -4.14 15.27
CA MET A 186 13.12 -4.96 14.09
C MET A 186 13.23 -6.46 14.37
N ALA A 187 14.17 -6.90 15.20
CA ALA A 187 14.32 -8.31 15.57
C ALA A 187 13.13 -8.86 16.38
N LYS A 188 12.33 -8.00 17.05
CA LYS A 188 11.07 -8.41 17.70
C LYS A 188 9.99 -8.76 16.68
N HIS A 189 9.89 -7.99 15.60
CA HIS A 189 8.86 -8.14 14.57
C HIS A 189 9.27 -9.07 13.42
N TYR A 190 10.57 -9.26 13.23
CA TYR A 190 11.13 -10.12 12.19
C TYR A 190 12.12 -11.11 12.80
N PRO A 191 11.63 -12.24 13.36
CA PRO A 191 12.48 -13.19 14.10
C PRO A 191 13.67 -13.71 13.29
N LYS A 192 13.53 -13.78 11.97
CA LYS A 192 14.60 -14.19 11.04
C LYS A 192 15.80 -13.23 11.00
N LEU A 193 15.69 -12.01 11.51
CA LEU A 193 16.85 -11.11 11.65
C LEU A 193 17.90 -11.68 12.62
N LYS A 194 17.49 -12.46 13.63
CA LYS A 194 18.41 -13.06 14.60
C LYS A 194 19.34 -14.10 13.97
N SER A 195 18.88 -14.78 12.93
CA SER A 195 19.62 -15.85 12.22
C SER A 195 20.29 -15.35 10.93
N ASP A 196 20.06 -14.11 10.53
CA ASP A 196 20.46 -13.58 9.23
C ASP A 196 20.75 -12.07 9.37
N PRO A 197 21.99 -11.70 9.70
CA PRO A 197 22.36 -10.32 10.01
C PRO A 197 22.24 -9.39 8.80
N ASP A 198 22.36 -9.90 7.57
CA ASP A 198 22.16 -9.12 6.34
C ASP A 198 20.70 -8.90 5.97
N ARG A 199 19.77 -9.61 6.63
CA ARG A 199 18.33 -9.42 6.41
C ARG A 199 17.89 -8.00 6.77
N TYR A 200 18.49 -7.40 7.79
CA TYR A 200 18.22 -6.02 8.19
C TYR A 200 18.39 -5.05 7.00
N TRP A 201 19.52 -5.14 6.31
CA TRP A 201 19.86 -4.28 5.17
C TRP A 201 18.96 -4.55 3.96
N ARG A 202 18.61 -5.80 3.69
CA ARG A 202 17.66 -6.13 2.61
C ARG A 202 16.25 -5.60 2.86
N VAL A 203 15.80 -5.58 4.11
CA VAL A 203 14.51 -4.94 4.46
C VAL A 203 14.62 -3.44 4.26
N LEU A 204 15.71 -2.81 4.68
CA LEU A 204 15.96 -1.38 4.46
C LEU A 204 16.00 -1.03 2.96
N GLU A 205 16.64 -1.85 2.13
CA GLU A 205 16.66 -1.68 0.67
C GLU A 205 15.25 -1.74 0.08
N ASN A 206 14.39 -2.64 0.56
CA ASN A 206 12.99 -2.69 0.12
C ASN A 206 12.25 -1.41 0.50
N ILE A 207 12.44 -0.92 1.74
CA ILE A 207 11.84 0.33 2.23
C ILE A 207 12.32 1.51 1.38
N ALA A 208 13.63 1.62 1.15
CA ALA A 208 14.22 2.69 0.34
C ALA A 208 13.64 2.74 -1.08
N ARG A 209 13.44 1.58 -1.72
CA ARG A 209 12.79 1.50 -3.04
C ARG A 209 11.34 1.99 -3.00
N THR A 210 10.57 1.59 -1.99
CA THR A 210 9.19 2.08 -1.83
C THR A 210 9.18 3.59 -1.58
N MET A 211 10.02 4.11 -0.68
CA MET A 211 10.10 5.55 -0.41
C MET A 211 10.45 6.36 -1.67
N ALA A 212 11.38 5.85 -2.50
CA ALA A 212 11.73 6.47 -3.77
C ALA A 212 10.59 6.41 -4.80
N GLU A 213 9.88 5.28 -4.92
CA GLU A 213 8.70 5.14 -5.80
C GLU A 213 7.64 6.19 -5.48
N TYR A 214 7.43 6.47 -4.18
CA TYR A 214 6.50 7.49 -3.70
C TYR A 214 7.15 8.88 -3.49
N LYS A 215 8.32 9.10 -4.12
CA LYS A 215 8.96 10.42 -4.27
C LYS A 215 9.34 11.11 -2.94
N GLN A 216 9.67 10.34 -1.90
CA GLN A 216 10.33 10.90 -0.72
C GLN A 216 11.78 11.27 -1.06
N ASN A 217 12.33 12.29 -0.40
CA ASN A 217 13.66 12.82 -0.76
C ASN A 217 14.54 13.24 0.43
N VAL A 218 14.07 13.01 1.65
CA VAL A 218 14.80 13.29 2.90
C VAL A 218 14.88 12.02 3.75
N VAL A 219 16.10 11.61 4.07
CA VAL A 219 16.40 10.43 4.88
C VAL A 219 16.93 10.89 6.24
N PHE A 220 16.41 10.33 7.32
CA PHE A 220 17.08 10.45 8.61
C PHE A 220 18.15 9.36 8.75
N VAL A 221 19.37 9.75 9.11
CA VAL A 221 20.45 8.78 9.36
C VAL A 221 20.65 8.61 10.86
N PRO A 222 20.50 7.40 11.40
CA PRO A 222 20.66 7.16 12.83
C PRO A 222 22.15 7.03 13.20
N VAL A 223 22.91 8.11 13.00
CA VAL A 223 24.38 8.17 13.19
C VAL A 223 24.79 7.65 14.57
N ARG A 224 24.04 8.01 15.62
CA ARG A 224 24.33 7.61 17.00
C ARG A 224 24.32 6.09 17.21
N THR A 225 23.46 5.36 16.52
CA THR A 225 23.33 3.90 16.70
C THR A 225 24.16 3.11 15.70
N LEU A 226 24.53 3.71 14.56
CA LEU A 226 25.32 3.05 13.51
C LEU A 226 26.83 3.32 13.61
N ALA A 227 27.25 4.51 14.07
CA ALA A 227 28.66 4.82 14.22
C ALA A 227 29.23 4.08 15.44
N LYS A 228 30.35 3.37 15.26
CA LYS A 228 31.00 2.61 16.34
C LYS A 228 32.21 3.38 16.85
N ALA A 229 32.27 3.60 18.15
CA ALA A 229 33.41 4.25 18.79
C ALA A 229 34.38 3.20 19.37
N HIS A 230 35.67 3.43 19.18
CA HIS A 230 36.74 2.62 19.73
C HIS A 230 37.78 3.53 20.41
N LEU A 231 38.28 3.09 21.57
CA LEU A 231 39.38 3.79 22.24
C LEU A 231 40.69 3.48 21.50
N ALA A 232 41.43 4.53 21.18
CA ALA A 232 42.77 4.46 20.60
C ALA A 232 43.80 5.09 21.56
N ASP A 233 45.08 4.81 21.33
CA ASP A 233 46.19 5.26 22.20
C ASP A 233 46.19 6.77 22.50
N ARG A 234 45.59 7.59 21.62
CA ARG A 234 45.44 9.04 21.80
C ARG A 234 44.06 9.57 21.43
N GLY A 235 43.00 8.93 21.90
CA GLY A 235 41.64 9.48 21.81
C GLY A 235 40.59 8.46 21.41
N VAL A 236 39.49 8.94 20.85
CA VAL A 236 38.37 8.10 20.38
C VAL A 236 38.36 8.11 18.85
N GLN A 237 38.36 6.93 18.25
CA GLN A 237 38.17 6.75 16.82
C GLN A 237 36.73 6.29 16.54
N TYR A 238 36.13 6.81 15.48
CA TYR A 238 34.80 6.42 15.02
C TYR A 238 34.87 5.66 13.69
N ASP A 239 34.15 4.54 13.61
CA ASP A 239 33.87 3.81 12.38
C ASP A 239 32.46 4.17 11.89
N PHE A 240 32.40 4.75 10.69
CA PHE A 240 31.17 5.17 10.02
C PHE A 240 30.72 4.20 8.91
N GLY A 241 31.34 3.03 8.76
CA GLY A 241 31.02 2.12 7.64
C GLY A 241 29.56 1.68 7.58
N LEU A 242 28.87 1.57 8.72
CA LEU A 242 27.42 1.29 8.75
C LEU A 242 26.56 2.52 8.43
N VAL A 243 27.06 3.72 8.75
CA VAL A 243 26.45 5.00 8.36
C VAL A 243 26.53 5.15 6.84
N ASP A 244 27.69 4.88 6.25
CA ASP A 244 27.90 4.92 4.80
C ASP A 244 27.00 3.89 4.10
N ARG A 245 26.93 2.65 4.60
CA ARG A 245 26.03 1.62 4.05
C ARG A 245 24.56 2.05 4.09
N TRP A 246 24.13 2.73 5.16
CA TRP A 246 22.77 3.28 5.25
C TRP A 246 22.51 4.32 4.16
N ILE A 247 23.40 5.30 4.03
CA ILE A 247 23.32 6.37 3.04
C ILE A 247 23.29 5.79 1.62
N GLU A 248 24.23 4.89 1.30
CA GLU A 248 24.33 4.26 -0.01
C GLU A 248 23.05 3.53 -0.43
N ILE A 249 22.33 2.90 0.51
CA ILE A 249 21.08 2.19 0.21
C ILE A 249 20.02 3.18 -0.31
N PHE A 250 19.90 4.36 0.30
CA PHE A 250 18.94 5.37 -0.13
C PHE A 250 19.40 6.12 -1.38
N ASP A 251 20.69 6.37 -1.54
CA ASP A 251 21.27 6.93 -2.76
C ASP A 251 21.02 6.02 -3.96
N LYS A 252 21.30 4.71 -3.81
CA LYS A 252 21.07 3.69 -4.86
C LYS A 252 19.60 3.57 -5.25
N ALA A 253 18.68 3.83 -4.31
CA ALA A 253 17.25 3.86 -4.59
C ALA A 253 16.81 5.14 -5.37
N GLY A 254 17.69 6.15 -5.50
CA GLY A 254 17.40 7.42 -6.16
C GLY A 254 16.63 8.41 -5.27
N MET A 255 16.73 8.24 -3.94
CA MET A 255 15.91 8.95 -2.96
C MET A 255 16.64 10.17 -2.38
N ALA A 256 17.86 9.99 -1.89
CA ALA A 256 18.50 10.98 -1.04
C ALA A 256 18.96 12.23 -1.81
N ARG A 257 18.35 13.37 -1.45
CA ARG A 257 18.81 14.72 -1.83
C ARG A 257 19.27 15.53 -0.63
N MET A 258 18.83 15.14 0.57
CA MET A 258 19.24 15.68 1.86
C MET A 258 19.30 14.52 2.86
N ILE A 259 20.40 14.49 3.62
CA ILE A 259 20.79 13.45 4.58
C ILE A 259 21.07 14.12 5.92
#